data_AF-A0A382WZK0-F1
#
_entry.id   AF-A0A382WZK0-F1
#
_cell.length_a   1.000
_cell.length_b   1.000
_cell.length_c   1.000
_cell.angle_alpha   90.00
_cell.angle_beta   90.00
_cell.angle_gamma   90.00
#
_symmetry.space_group_name_H-M   'P 1'
#
loop_
_entity.id
_entity.type
_entity.pdbx_description
1 polymer ?
#
loop_
_entity_poly.entity_id
_entity_poly.type
_entity_poly.pdbx_seq_one_letter_code
_entity_poly.pdbx_strand_id
1 'polypeptide(L)' 'MFFFKLLLIFIFFVYAPSLKASVLDEVKDRGYLICGVSEPRIGFANIDDNNNWIGFDVDM' A
#
# COMPACT_ATOMS: atom_id res chain seq x y z
N MET A 1 -37.62 24.98 0.58
CA MET A 1 -36.99 23.88 1.35
C MET A 1 -36.13 22.95 0.48
N PHE A 2 -36.56 22.57 -0.74
CA PHE A 2 -35.79 21.70 -1.66
C PHE A 2 -34.49 22.33 -2.21
N PHE A 3 -34.55 23.60 -2.62
CA PHE A 3 -33.40 24.33 -3.20
C PHE A 3 -32.25 24.54 -2.19
N PHE A 4 -32.57 24.74 -0.92
CA PHE A 4 -31.58 24.90 0.16
C PHE A 4 -30.83 23.59 0.46
N LYS A 5 -31.50 22.43 0.33
CA LYS A 5 -30.85 21.12 0.42
C LYS A 5 -29.89 20.89 -0.76
N LEU A 6 -30.27 21.31 -1.97
CA LEU A 6 -29.42 21.21 -3.15
C LEU A 6 -28.13 22.03 -3.01
N LEU A 7 -28.25 23.24 -2.45
CA LEU A 7 -27.11 24.11 -2.16
C LEU A 7 -26.14 23.47 -1.14
N LEU A 8 -26.66 22.86 -0.07
CA LEU A 8 -25.84 22.19 0.95
C LEU A 8 -25.09 20.97 0.40
N ILE A 9 -25.73 20.18 -0.47
CA ILE A 9 -25.09 19.03 -1.13
C ILE A 9 -23.97 19.50 -2.06
N PHE A 10 -24.19 20.60 -2.79
CA PHE A 10 -23.18 21.16 -3.68
C PHE A 10 -21.94 21.66 -2.91
N ILE A 11 -22.17 22.32 -1.77
CA ILE A 11 -21.08 22.76 -0.87
C ILE A 11 -20.28 21.57 -0.34
N PHE A 12 -20.94 20.48 0.05
CA PHE A 12 -20.26 19.27 0.52
C PHE A 12 -19.37 18.64 -0.56
N PHE A 13 -19.81 18.64 -1.82
CA PHE A 13 -19.05 18.07 -2.94
C PHE A 13 -17.80 18.88 -3.29
N VAL A 14 -17.85 20.21 -3.12
CA VAL A 14 -16.69 21.10 -3.34
C VAL A 14 -15.63 20.93 -2.25
N TYR A 15 -16.02 20.54 -1.03
CA TYR A 15 -15.12 20.35 0.11
C TYR A 15 -14.65 18.90 0.30
N ALA A 16 -14.86 18.02 -0.68
CA ALA A 16 -14.42 16.63 -0.57
C ALA A 16 -12.88 16.58 -0.45
N PRO A 17 -12.31 16.12 0.68
CA PRO A 17 -10.87 16.02 0.83
C PRO A 17 -10.31 14.97 -0.13
N SER A 18 -9.19 15.29 -0.79
CA SER A 18 -8.47 14.32 -1.61
C SER A 18 -7.82 13.28 -0.69
N LEU A 19 -8.28 12.03 -0.74
CA LEU A 19 -7.60 10.92 -0.09
C LEU A 19 -6.30 10.64 -0.86
N LYS A 20 -5.17 11.11 -0.33
CA LYS A 20 -3.85 10.72 -0.85
C LYS A 20 -3.46 9.39 -0.23
N ALA A 21 -3.20 8.39 -1.07
CA ALA A 21 -2.58 7.15 -0.63
C ALA A 21 -1.12 7.43 -0.28
N SER A 22 -0.80 7.40 1.02
CA SER A 22 0.48 7.79 1.61
C SER A 22 1.59 6.73 1.45
N VAL A 23 1.26 5.54 0.96
CA VAL A 23 2.16 4.37 0.96
C VAL A 23 3.52 4.66 0.32
N LEU A 24 3.55 5.38 -0.81
CA LEU A 24 4.81 5.68 -1.49
C LEU A 24 5.68 6.66 -0.68
N ASP A 25 5.06 7.67 -0.07
CA ASP A 25 5.78 8.66 0.74
C ASP A 25 6.34 7.98 2.00
N GLU A 26 5.55 7.12 2.66
CA GLU A 26 6.00 6.31 3.79
C GLU A 26 7.16 5.35 3.44
N VAL A 27 7.12 4.71 2.26
CA VAL A 27 8.21 3.85 1.78
C VAL A 27 9.48 4.67 1.56
N LYS A 28 9.35 5.86 0.97
CA LYS A 28 10.48 6.77 0.73
C LYS A 28 11.09 7.29 2.02
N ASP A 29 10.26 7.72 2.97
CA ASP A 29 10.69 8.23 4.27
C ASP A 29 11.42 7.15 5.08
N ARG A 30 10.97 5.89 4.99
CA ARG A 30 11.65 4.74 5.59
C ARG A 30 12.98 4.40 4.91
N GLY A 31 13.12 4.72 3.61
CA GLY A 31 14.34 4.48 2.83
C GLY A 31 14.51 3.05 2.33
N TYR A 32 13.54 2.15 2.56
CA TYR A 32 13.54 0.78 2.03
C TYR A 32 12.12 0.21 1.89
N LEU A 33 11.95 -0.71 0.94
CA LEU A 33 10.70 -1.45 0.76
C LEU A 33 10.68 -2.67 1.68
N ILE A 34 9.55 -2.91 2.34
CA ILE A 34 9.32 -4.15 3.09
C ILE A 34 8.66 -5.14 2.13
N CYS A 35 9.44 -6.11 1.66
CA CYS A 35 8.95 -7.18 0.79
C CYS A 35 8.61 -8.41 1.63
N GLY A 36 7.33 -8.75 1.71
CA GLY A 36 6.90 -10.02 2.29
C GLY A 36 7.08 -11.15 1.28
N VAL A 37 7.43 -12.33 1.77
CA VAL A 37 7.50 -13.57 0.97
C VAL A 37 6.39 -14.53 1.39
N SER A 38 6.10 -15.51 0.54
CA SER A 38 5.19 -16.61 0.87
C SER A 38 5.70 -17.45 2.05
N GLU A 39 4.81 -18.27 2.61
CA GLU A 39 5.23 -19.35 3.52
C GLU A 39 6.30 -20.24 2.88
N PRO A 40 7.21 -20.86 3.67
CA PRO A 40 8.30 -21.66 3.14
C PRO A 40 7.84 -22.73 2.14
N ARG A 41 8.20 -22.52 0.88
CA ARG A 41 7.92 -23.39 -0.26
C ARG A 41 9.15 -23.40 -1.17
N ILE A 42 9.77 -24.57 -1.29
CA ILE A 42 10.94 -24.77 -2.15
C ILE A 42 10.65 -24.24 -3.56
N GLY A 43 11.53 -23.37 -4.06
CA GLY A 43 11.41 -22.70 -5.37
C GLY A 43 10.75 -21.32 -5.33
N PHE A 44 9.94 -21.00 -4.31
CA PHE A 44 9.28 -19.69 -4.16
C PHE A 44 9.88 -18.88 -3.02
N ALA A 45 9.90 -19.44 -1.81
CA ALA A 45 10.48 -18.81 -0.63
C ALA A 45 11.06 -19.91 0.27
N ASN A 46 12.37 -19.92 0.50
CA ASN A 46 13.03 -20.89 1.38
C ASN A 46 14.22 -20.23 2.07
N ILE A 47 14.66 -20.80 3.20
CA ILE A 47 15.84 -20.33 3.92
C ILE A 47 16.98 -21.31 3.64
N ASP A 48 18.08 -20.82 3.08
CA ASP A 48 19.28 -21.62 2.80
C ASP A 48 20.09 -21.95 4.07
N ASP A 49 21.15 -22.74 3.94
CA ASP A 49 22.04 -23.13 5.04
C ASP A 49 22.76 -21.93 5.70
N ASN A 50 22.80 -20.77 5.02
CA ASN A 50 23.39 -19.52 5.51
C ASN A 50 22.35 -18.60 6.17
N ASN A 51 21.10 -19.06 6.36
CA ASN A 51 19.96 -18.28 6.86
C ASN A 51 19.52 -17.13 5.94
N ASN A 52 19.80 -17.21 4.64
CA ASN A 52 19.28 -16.26 3.66
C ASN A 52 17.98 -16.76 3.04
N TRP A 53 17.05 -15.84 2.78
CA TRP A 53 15.89 -16.14 1.96
C TRP A 53 16.31 -16.28 0.49
N ILE A 54 15.84 -17.34 -0.16
CA ILE A 54 16.05 -17.63 -1.59
C ILE A 54 14.74 -18.07 -2.25
N GLY A 55 14.67 -17.90 -3.57
CA GLY A 55 13.55 -18.37 -4.40
C GLY A 55 12.85 -17.24 -5.15
N PHE A 56 11.84 -17.59 -5.93
CA PHE A 56 11.16 -16.69 -6.84
C PHE A 56 10.62 -15.40 -6.20
N ASP A 57 10.09 -15.45 -4.97
CA ASP A 57 9.56 -14.27 -4.28
C ASP A 57 10.67 -13.29 -3.85
N VAL A 58 11.91 -13.76 -3.75
CA VAL A 58 13.09 -12.99 -3.31
C VAL A 58 13.88 -12.45 -4.50
N ASP A 59 13.92 -13.19 -5.60
CA ASP A 59 14.71 -12.86 -6.80
C ASP A 59 14.11 -11.70 -7.62
N MET A 60 12.85 -11.33 -7.40
CA MET A 60 12.13 -10.27 -8.12
C MET A 60 12.36 -8.86 -7.60
#